data_AF-A0A3D2V927-F1
#
_entry.id   AF-A0A3D2V927-F1
#
_cell.length_a   1.000
_cell.length_b   1.000
_cell.length_c   1.000
_cell.angle_alpha   90.00
_cell.angle_beta   90.00
_cell.angle_gamma   90.00
#
_symmetry.space_group_name_H-M   'P 1'
#
loop_
_entity.id
_entity.type
_entity.pdbx_description
1 polymer ?
#
loop_
_entity_poly.entity_id
_entity_poly.type
_entity_poly.pdbx_seq_one_letter_code
_entity_poly.pdbx_strand_id
1 'polypeptide(L)'
;NWGLEGATGDFAKRHGITIWLGSGVDGDPLDDNVRAATTGRNVMLLDEISSFQGHSYLKLESDRVASRDHYVQKYGANHIIGYASTVVGTGEPGVSNWGWPTWNYVQAILTATQSHLASHFIPSHRPQLQFTTRYSQYVWARDVKVVAPPKAEGLIQVDTEAEEAKLRWKNFVYERDVDSGREIIVHLVQTPPTDMIDYQWADEPDPIEGVSVSLNAAGLDVSSAIACRPYHFEEPQQVVQTDLEIELVENTVKVHVPPFRYHTMLVFRVADNE
;
A
#
# COMPACT_ATOMS: atom_id res chain seq x y z
N ASN A 1 17.45 14.78 -1.62
CA ASN A 1 18.75 15.23 -2.18
C ASN A 1 19.72 15.72 -1.09
N TRP A 2 20.28 14.80 -0.30
CA TRP A 2 21.28 15.09 0.73
C TRP A 2 22.43 14.08 0.58
N GLY A 3 23.24 14.27 -0.45
CA GLY A 3 24.37 13.40 -0.77
C GLY A 3 25.71 13.99 -0.29
N LEU A 4 26.58 13.09 0.15
CA LEU A 4 28.03 13.22 0.45
C LEU A 4 28.40 13.69 1.86
N GLU A 5 29.51 13.13 2.36
CA GLU A 5 30.02 13.09 3.75
C GLU A 5 29.96 14.39 4.57
N GLY A 6 29.88 15.56 3.93
CA GLY A 6 29.71 16.86 4.58
C GLY A 6 28.26 17.22 4.97
N ALA A 7 27.28 16.44 4.54
CA ALA A 7 25.85 16.64 4.77
C ALA A 7 25.22 15.46 5.57
N THR A 8 25.99 14.85 6.47
CA THR A 8 25.46 13.83 7.38
C THR A 8 25.01 14.50 8.68
N GLY A 9 23.90 14.02 9.26
CA GLY A 9 23.41 14.53 10.55
C GLY A 9 24.46 14.45 11.67
N ASP A 10 25.37 13.46 11.59
CA ASP A 10 26.48 13.29 12.52
C ASP A 10 27.57 14.36 12.39
N PHE A 11 27.93 14.75 11.15
CA PHE A 11 28.87 15.86 10.92
C PHE A 11 28.31 17.18 11.47
N ALA A 12 27.03 17.45 11.20
CA ALA A 12 26.35 18.65 11.67
C ALA A 12 26.30 18.74 13.19
N LYS A 13 25.94 17.64 13.87
CA LYS A 13 25.94 17.54 15.35
C LYS A 13 27.31 17.82 15.93
N ARG A 14 28.38 17.22 15.37
CA ARG A 14 29.76 17.39 15.85
C ARG A 14 30.29 18.83 15.72
N HIS A 15 29.69 19.64 14.85
CA HIS A 15 30.10 21.02 14.59
C HIS A 15 29.08 22.07 15.05
N GLY A 16 28.08 21.69 15.86
CA GLY A 16 27.10 22.61 16.42
C GLY A 16 26.16 23.24 15.39
N ILE A 17 25.99 22.60 14.23
CA ILE A 17 25.15 23.10 13.14
C ILE A 17 23.69 22.69 13.42
N THR A 18 22.84 23.66 13.77
CA THR A 18 21.49 23.43 14.29
C THR A 18 20.38 23.33 13.24
N ILE A 19 20.69 23.58 11.95
CA ILE A 19 19.70 23.44 10.85
C ILE A 19 19.20 21.99 10.69
N TRP A 20 19.85 21.03 11.34
CA TRP A 20 19.49 19.61 11.38
C TRP A 20 18.66 19.20 12.61
N LEU A 21 18.40 20.11 13.55
CA LEU A 21 17.49 19.82 14.66
C LEU A 21 16.06 19.65 14.12
N GLY A 22 15.37 18.59 14.54
CA GLY A 22 14.05 18.20 14.04
C GLY A 22 14.05 17.60 12.63
N SER A 23 15.18 17.07 12.16
CA SER A 23 15.28 16.30 10.91
C SER A 23 15.06 14.79 11.11
N GLY A 24 14.89 14.34 12.36
CA GLY A 24 14.56 12.94 12.67
C GLY A 24 15.75 11.98 12.71
N VAL A 25 16.98 12.49 12.76
CA VAL A 25 18.21 11.69 12.93
C VAL A 25 18.35 11.17 14.37
N ASP A 26 18.86 9.96 14.56
CA ASP A 26 19.05 9.33 15.89
C ASP A 26 19.63 10.29 16.96
N GLY A 27 18.90 10.48 18.07
CA GLY A 27 19.26 11.40 19.15
C GLY A 27 18.72 12.82 19.01
N ASP A 28 17.84 13.08 18.04
CA ASP A 28 17.05 14.31 17.93
C ASP A 28 15.91 14.31 18.97
N PRO A 29 15.90 15.23 19.95
CA PRO A 29 14.96 15.17 21.06
C PRO A 29 13.55 15.71 20.74
N LEU A 30 13.35 16.33 19.56
CA LEU A 30 12.13 17.08 19.27
C LEU A 30 11.51 16.66 17.92
N ASP A 31 10.39 15.93 18.01
CA ASP A 31 9.48 15.63 16.89
C ASP A 31 8.84 16.90 16.27
N ASP A 32 8.98 18.06 16.92
CA ASP A 32 8.20 19.27 16.66
C ASP A 32 8.39 19.84 15.26
N ASN A 33 9.60 19.77 14.67
CA ASN A 33 9.80 20.28 13.31
C ASN A 33 9.23 19.34 12.26
N VAL A 34 9.25 18.02 12.49
CA VAL A 34 8.58 17.06 11.60
C VAL A 34 7.08 17.30 11.66
N ARG A 35 6.51 17.47 12.85
CA ARG A 35 5.10 17.86 13.02
C ARG A 35 4.79 19.19 12.33
N ALA A 36 5.62 20.21 12.55
CA ALA A 36 5.44 21.52 11.92
C ALA A 36 5.48 21.41 10.39
N ALA A 37 6.43 20.66 9.83
CA ALA A 37 6.53 20.41 8.40
C ALA A 37 5.32 19.65 7.86
N THR A 38 4.84 18.61 8.57
CA THR A 38 3.73 17.76 8.10
C THR A 38 2.34 18.34 8.39
N THR A 39 2.23 19.39 9.22
CA THR A 39 0.95 20.10 9.43
C THR A 39 0.42 20.71 8.14
N GLY A 40 1.32 21.15 7.24
CA GLY A 40 0.96 21.68 5.93
C GLY A 40 0.20 20.63 5.12
N ARG A 41 -0.98 20.98 4.59
CA ARG A 41 -1.84 20.06 3.82
C ARG A 41 -1.20 19.53 2.53
N ASN A 42 -0.21 20.25 2.00
CA ASN A 42 0.45 19.95 0.72
C ASN A 42 1.90 19.49 0.90
N VAL A 43 2.32 19.15 2.12
CA VAL A 43 3.68 18.66 2.36
C VAL A 43 3.72 17.14 2.20
N MET A 44 4.74 16.68 1.48
CA MET A 44 5.02 15.28 1.20
C MET A 44 6.46 14.98 1.62
N LEU A 45 6.66 13.81 2.22
CA LEU A 45 7.99 13.30 2.53
C LEU A 45 8.45 12.44 1.35
N LEU A 46 9.56 12.86 0.74
CA LEU A 46 10.17 12.22 -0.40
C LEU A 46 11.23 11.21 0.06
N ASP A 47 10.99 9.94 -0.24
CA ASP A 47 11.99 8.86 -0.17
C ASP A 47 12.54 8.62 -1.58
N GLU A 48 13.83 8.91 -1.77
CA GLU A 48 14.50 8.79 -3.06
C GLU A 48 15.05 7.37 -3.22
N ILE A 49 14.52 6.62 -4.18
CA ILE A 49 15.04 5.29 -4.55
C ILE A 49 15.31 5.27 -6.04
N SER A 50 16.54 4.91 -6.44
CA SER A 50 16.92 4.93 -7.86
C SER A 50 16.35 3.75 -8.64
N SER A 51 16.18 2.60 -7.99
CA SER A 51 15.66 1.36 -8.55
C SER A 51 15.28 0.42 -7.42
N PHE A 52 14.25 -0.42 -7.62
CA PHE A 52 13.96 -1.54 -6.72
C PHE A 52 14.66 -2.84 -7.16
N GLN A 53 15.29 -2.88 -8.35
CA GLN A 53 15.97 -4.08 -8.87
C GLN A 53 16.95 -4.64 -7.84
N GLY A 54 16.89 -5.94 -7.60
CA GLY A 54 17.78 -6.62 -6.67
C GLY A 54 17.48 -6.35 -5.19
N HIS A 55 16.39 -5.66 -4.86
CA HIS A 55 15.85 -5.65 -3.50
C HIS A 55 14.99 -6.89 -3.28
N SER A 56 14.91 -7.35 -2.03
CA SER A 56 13.93 -8.38 -1.65
C SER A 56 12.55 -7.75 -1.50
N TYR A 57 11.50 -8.45 -1.95
CA TYR A 57 10.11 -8.03 -1.71
C TYR A 57 9.75 -7.99 -0.23
N LEU A 58 10.29 -8.91 0.58
CA LEU A 58 10.06 -8.93 2.02
C LEU A 58 10.69 -7.71 2.69
N LYS A 59 11.91 -7.35 2.28
CA LYS A 59 12.57 -6.13 2.76
C LYS A 59 11.81 -4.88 2.33
N LEU A 60 11.39 -4.81 1.07
CA LEU A 60 10.56 -3.71 0.58
C LEU A 60 9.32 -3.54 1.46
N GLU A 61 8.54 -4.60 1.67
CA GLU A 61 7.36 -4.54 2.54
C GLU A 61 7.70 -4.05 3.95
N SER A 62 8.70 -4.65 4.60
CA SER A 62 9.08 -4.30 5.96
C SER A 62 9.49 -2.83 6.09
N ASP A 63 10.32 -2.34 5.17
CA ASP A 63 10.76 -0.94 5.15
C ASP A 63 9.57 0.01 4.90
N ARG A 64 8.62 -0.37 4.04
CA ARG A 64 7.42 0.43 3.75
C ARG A 64 6.40 0.43 4.90
N VAL A 65 6.21 -0.69 5.59
CA VAL A 65 5.41 -0.74 6.83
C VAL A 65 5.99 0.18 7.89
N ALA A 66 7.31 0.11 8.13
CA ALA A 66 7.98 1.00 9.08
C ALA A 66 7.84 2.48 8.68
N SER A 67 8.01 2.78 7.38
CA SER A 67 7.84 4.13 6.84
C SER A 67 6.40 4.64 7.01
N ARG A 68 5.41 3.80 6.73
CA ARG A 68 3.99 4.12 6.93
C ARG A 68 3.71 4.47 8.39
N ASP A 69 4.13 3.61 9.31
CA ASP A 69 3.85 3.79 10.73
C ASP A 69 4.50 5.07 11.26
N HIS A 70 5.75 5.34 10.84
CA HIS A 70 6.49 6.50 11.28
C HIS A 70 6.03 7.81 10.60
N TYR A 71 5.76 7.83 9.29
CA TYR A 71 5.46 9.06 8.57
C TYR A 71 3.95 9.32 8.44
N VAL A 72 3.22 8.33 7.96
CA VAL A 72 1.80 8.47 7.64
C VAL A 72 0.96 8.40 8.92
N GLN A 73 1.17 7.38 9.74
CA GLN A 73 0.33 7.13 10.90
C GLN A 73 0.66 8.08 12.06
N LYS A 74 1.95 8.25 12.40
CA LYS A 74 2.39 9.14 13.50
C LYS A 74 2.25 10.62 13.18
N TYR A 75 2.52 11.05 11.94
CA TYR A 75 2.57 12.48 11.59
C TYR A 75 1.51 12.94 10.58
N GLY A 76 0.67 12.05 10.04
CA GLY A 76 -0.34 12.41 9.03
C GLY A 76 0.29 12.89 7.71
N ALA A 77 1.54 12.52 7.44
CA ALA A 77 2.29 12.95 6.27
C ALA A 77 1.93 12.07 5.06
N ASN A 78 1.95 12.67 3.86
CA ASN A 78 1.96 11.89 2.62
C ASN A 78 3.38 11.40 2.34
N HIS A 79 3.55 10.11 2.09
CA HIS A 79 4.84 9.50 1.79
C HIS A 79 4.95 9.21 0.29
N ILE A 80 5.96 9.78 -0.37
CA ILE A 80 6.22 9.64 -1.80
C ILE A 80 7.54 8.94 -2.03
N ILE A 81 7.54 7.97 -2.92
CA ILE A 81 8.73 7.33 -3.47
C ILE A 81 9.10 8.00 -4.79
N GLY A 82 10.24 8.68 -4.84
CA GLY A 82 10.71 9.39 -6.03
C GLY A 82 11.82 8.68 -6.77
N TYR A 83 11.90 8.96 -8.07
CA TYR A 83 13.03 8.62 -8.94
C TYR A 83 13.28 7.13 -9.20
N ALA A 84 12.33 6.25 -8.84
CA ALA A 84 12.44 4.81 -9.03
C ALA A 84 12.40 4.44 -10.51
N SER A 85 13.57 4.18 -11.11
CA SER A 85 13.70 3.85 -12.52
C SER A 85 13.74 2.34 -12.77
N THR A 86 13.36 1.93 -13.99
CA THR A 86 13.71 0.60 -14.50
C THR A 86 14.95 0.64 -15.35
N VAL A 87 15.60 -0.52 -15.45
CA VAL A 87 16.63 -0.81 -16.45
C VAL A 87 16.01 -1.49 -17.69
N VAL A 88 14.69 -1.46 -17.85
CA VAL A 88 13.98 -2.09 -18.98
C VAL A 88 13.86 -1.09 -20.12
N GLY A 89 14.37 -1.44 -21.30
CA GLY A 89 14.26 -0.61 -22.50
C GLY A 89 12.79 -0.33 -22.84
N THR A 90 12.44 0.94 -23.01
CA THR A 90 11.06 1.37 -23.28
C THR A 90 10.68 1.37 -24.77
N GLY A 91 11.64 1.08 -25.66
CA GLY A 91 11.49 1.21 -27.11
C GLY A 91 10.51 0.24 -27.77
N GLU A 92 10.42 -1.00 -27.29
CA GLU A 92 9.45 -2.02 -27.73
C GLU A 92 9.20 -2.97 -26.52
N PRO A 93 7.97 -3.44 -26.26
CA PRO A 93 7.71 -4.37 -25.15
C PRO A 93 8.49 -5.67 -25.40
N GLY A 94 9.61 -5.84 -24.69
CA GLY A 94 10.38 -7.08 -24.67
C GLY A 94 9.67 -8.18 -23.88
N VAL A 95 10.41 -9.24 -23.54
CA VAL A 95 9.91 -10.46 -22.87
C VAL A 95 9.13 -10.17 -21.58
N SER A 96 9.37 -9.04 -20.90
CA SER A 96 8.70 -8.68 -19.64
C SER A 96 7.63 -7.56 -19.72
N ASN A 97 7.19 -7.12 -20.91
CA ASN A 97 6.20 -6.04 -21.06
C ASN A 97 6.51 -4.81 -20.19
N TRP A 98 7.74 -4.29 -20.27
CA TRP A 98 8.23 -3.19 -19.42
C TRP A 98 8.24 -3.53 -17.91
N GLY A 99 8.61 -4.76 -17.56
CA GLY A 99 8.66 -5.25 -16.18
C GLY A 99 7.28 -5.34 -15.52
N TRP A 100 6.24 -5.68 -16.31
CA TRP A 100 4.85 -5.65 -15.88
C TRP A 100 4.57 -6.45 -14.60
N PRO A 101 4.94 -7.75 -14.47
CA PRO A 101 4.63 -8.50 -13.26
C PRO A 101 5.30 -7.86 -12.03
N THR A 102 6.59 -7.56 -12.16
CA THR A 102 7.41 -6.98 -11.09
C THR A 102 6.87 -5.63 -10.62
N TRP A 103 6.51 -4.74 -11.54
CA TRP A 103 5.96 -3.44 -11.15
C TRP A 103 4.60 -3.54 -10.47
N ASN A 104 3.74 -4.46 -10.88
CA ASN A 104 2.45 -4.63 -10.23
C ASN A 104 2.60 -5.21 -8.81
N TYR A 105 3.55 -6.11 -8.55
CA TYR A 105 3.87 -6.51 -7.18
C TYR A 105 4.48 -5.39 -6.34
N VAL A 106 5.44 -4.64 -6.89
CA VAL A 106 6.04 -3.49 -6.19
C VAL A 106 4.94 -2.48 -5.84
N GLN A 107 4.12 -2.11 -6.80
CA GLN A 107 3.05 -1.12 -6.62
C GLN A 107 1.91 -1.61 -5.72
N ALA A 108 1.61 -2.92 -5.71
CA ALA A 108 0.73 -3.53 -4.73
C ALA A 108 1.23 -3.30 -3.30
N ILE A 109 2.52 -3.57 -3.04
CA ILE A 109 3.15 -3.33 -1.73
C ILE A 109 3.12 -1.84 -1.39
N LEU A 110 3.53 -0.96 -2.33
CA LEU A 110 3.53 0.49 -2.10
C LEU A 110 2.13 1.00 -1.75
N THR A 111 1.10 0.56 -2.48
CA THR A 111 -0.29 0.97 -2.25
C THR A 111 -0.80 0.47 -0.90
N ALA A 112 -0.61 -0.82 -0.61
CA ALA A 112 -1.06 -1.43 0.64
C ALA A 112 -0.34 -0.86 1.88
N THR A 113 0.80 -0.18 1.68
CA THR A 113 1.57 0.51 2.73
C THR A 113 1.41 2.04 2.68
N GLN A 114 0.42 2.56 1.94
CA GLN A 114 0.12 4.00 1.81
C GLN A 114 1.28 4.85 1.26
N SER A 115 2.19 4.24 0.49
CA SER A 115 3.27 4.93 -0.22
C SER A 115 2.84 5.29 -1.64
N HIS A 116 3.20 6.48 -2.11
CA HIS A 116 2.87 6.96 -3.46
C HIS A 116 4.09 6.89 -4.37
N LEU A 117 4.00 6.21 -5.52
CA LEU A 117 5.08 6.21 -6.51
C LEU A 117 5.04 7.49 -7.37
N ALA A 118 6.10 8.28 -7.34
CA ALA A 118 6.33 9.42 -8.24
C ALA A 118 7.59 9.16 -9.08
N SER A 119 7.42 8.41 -10.16
CA SER A 119 8.50 8.04 -11.08
C SER A 119 8.25 8.57 -12.49
N HIS A 120 9.27 8.50 -13.35
CA HIS A 120 9.06 8.61 -14.78
C HIS A 120 8.02 7.59 -15.25
N PHE A 121 7.27 7.96 -16.29
CA PHE A 121 6.21 7.09 -16.78
C PHE A 121 6.80 5.84 -17.45
N ILE A 122 6.29 4.68 -17.04
CA ILE A 122 6.47 3.37 -17.69
C ILE A 122 5.06 2.78 -17.83
N PRO A 123 4.70 2.13 -18.95
CA PRO A 123 3.36 1.57 -19.14
C PRO A 123 2.85 0.71 -17.97
N SER A 124 3.73 -0.08 -17.35
CA SER A 124 3.43 -0.93 -16.18
C SER A 124 3.04 -0.17 -14.90
N HIS A 125 3.30 1.14 -14.82
CA HIS A 125 2.80 1.96 -13.70
C HIS A 125 1.32 2.30 -13.84
N ARG A 126 0.79 2.29 -15.06
CA ARG A 126 -0.54 2.84 -15.36
C ARG A 126 -1.67 2.19 -14.55
N PRO A 127 -1.75 0.85 -14.36
CA PRO A 127 -2.83 0.24 -13.58
C PRO A 127 -2.91 0.78 -12.17
N GLN A 128 -1.79 0.77 -11.43
CA GLN A 128 -1.80 1.22 -10.05
C GLN A 128 -1.94 2.75 -9.94
N LEU A 129 -1.33 3.51 -10.85
CA LEU A 129 -1.48 4.98 -10.82
C LEU A 129 -2.95 5.38 -11.05
N GLN A 130 -3.66 4.72 -11.95
CA GLN A 130 -5.10 4.96 -12.11
C GLN A 130 -5.89 4.50 -10.88
N PHE A 131 -5.59 3.31 -10.35
CA PHE A 131 -6.22 2.77 -9.15
C PHE A 131 -6.11 3.73 -7.96
N THR A 132 -4.89 4.13 -7.64
CA THR A 132 -4.61 5.00 -6.51
C THR A 132 -5.09 6.44 -6.73
N THR A 133 -5.16 6.91 -7.99
CA THR A 133 -5.83 8.19 -8.29
C THR A 133 -7.33 8.10 -8.02
N ARG A 134 -8.01 7.05 -8.51
CA ARG A 134 -9.46 6.87 -8.36
C ARG A 134 -9.87 6.64 -6.92
N TYR A 135 -9.08 5.88 -6.18
CA TYR A 135 -9.37 5.45 -4.81
C TYR A 135 -8.47 6.10 -3.76
N SER A 136 -7.89 7.27 -4.08
CA SER A 136 -6.97 8.00 -3.20
C SER A 136 -7.54 8.23 -1.79
N GLN A 137 -8.86 8.40 -1.68
CA GLN A 137 -9.59 8.53 -0.42
C GLN A 137 -9.45 7.32 0.52
N TYR A 138 -9.21 6.12 0.00
CA TYR A 138 -9.04 4.88 0.76
C TYR A 138 -7.58 4.56 1.04
N VAL A 139 -6.64 5.16 0.29
CA VAL A 139 -5.21 4.85 0.39
C VAL A 139 -4.45 5.95 1.15
N TRP A 140 -4.69 7.22 0.81
CA TRP A 140 -3.84 8.35 1.24
C TRP A 140 -4.58 9.44 2.01
N ALA A 141 -5.88 9.29 2.24
CA ALA A 141 -6.57 10.26 3.09
C ALA A 141 -5.99 10.21 4.52
N ARG A 142 -5.80 11.39 5.12
CA ARG A 142 -5.08 11.55 6.41
C ARG A 142 -5.76 10.84 7.59
N ASP A 143 -7.05 10.64 7.46
CA ASP A 143 -7.95 9.95 8.40
C ASP A 143 -7.96 8.43 8.21
N VAL A 144 -7.31 7.88 7.18
CA VAL A 144 -7.11 6.42 7.04
C VAL A 144 -6.06 5.95 8.04
N LYS A 145 -6.51 5.26 9.08
CA LYS A 145 -5.67 4.77 10.19
C LYS A 145 -5.48 3.28 10.12
N VAL A 146 -4.26 2.82 10.38
CA VAL A 146 -3.96 1.40 10.42
C VAL A 146 -4.63 0.75 11.63
N VAL A 147 -5.28 -0.38 11.42
CA VAL A 147 -5.74 -1.26 12.48
C VAL A 147 -4.55 -2.14 12.88
N ALA A 148 -4.13 -2.05 14.14
CA ALA A 148 -2.98 -2.81 14.62
C ALA A 148 -3.15 -4.32 14.36
N PRO A 149 -2.11 -5.07 13.95
CA PRO A 149 -2.26 -6.45 13.48
C PRO A 149 -3.02 -7.39 14.43
N PRO A 150 -2.83 -7.36 15.77
CA PRO A 150 -3.63 -8.19 16.67
C PRO A 150 -5.15 -7.88 16.62
N LYS A 151 -5.52 -6.59 16.47
CA LYS A 151 -6.92 -6.17 16.31
C LYS A 151 -7.43 -6.55 14.92
N ALA A 152 -6.59 -6.42 13.89
CA ALA A 152 -6.93 -6.80 12.52
C ALA A 152 -7.23 -8.30 12.41
N GLU A 153 -6.45 -9.16 13.08
CA GLU A 153 -6.66 -10.62 13.10
C GLU A 153 -7.92 -11.07 13.85
N GLY A 154 -8.37 -10.29 14.84
CA GLY A 154 -9.66 -10.53 15.48
C GLY A 154 -10.87 -10.01 14.69
N LEU A 155 -10.63 -9.08 13.76
CA LEU A 155 -11.65 -8.41 12.96
C LEU A 155 -11.86 -9.06 11.60
N ILE A 156 -10.77 -9.49 10.95
CA ILE A 156 -10.77 -10.02 9.58
C ILE A 156 -10.20 -11.43 9.58
N GLN A 157 -10.82 -12.31 8.81
CA GLN A 157 -10.25 -13.60 8.43
C GLN A 157 -10.26 -13.71 6.91
N VAL A 158 -9.22 -14.31 6.35
CA VAL A 158 -9.07 -14.50 4.91
C VAL A 158 -8.83 -15.97 4.66
N ASP A 159 -9.73 -16.58 3.90
CA ASP A 159 -9.66 -17.96 3.48
C ASP A 159 -9.42 -18.02 1.97
N THR A 160 -8.59 -18.96 1.52
CA THR A 160 -8.28 -19.18 0.12
C THR A 160 -8.34 -20.67 -0.20
N GLU A 161 -9.07 -21.03 -1.25
CA GLU A 161 -9.08 -22.40 -1.79
C GLU A 161 -7.83 -22.69 -2.63
N ALA A 162 -7.15 -21.65 -3.11
CA ALA A 162 -5.89 -21.79 -3.84
C ALA A 162 -4.74 -22.09 -2.86
N GLU A 163 -4.33 -23.35 -2.77
CA GLU A 163 -3.27 -23.83 -1.85
C GLU A 163 -1.92 -23.09 -2.02
N GLU A 164 -1.60 -22.68 -3.26
CA GLU A 164 -0.35 -21.96 -3.57
C GLU A 164 -0.46 -20.44 -3.34
N ALA A 165 -1.68 -19.91 -3.18
CA ALA A 165 -1.90 -18.48 -3.04
C ALA A 165 -1.59 -18.00 -1.62
N LYS A 166 -0.40 -17.41 -1.44
CA LYS A 166 0.00 -16.78 -0.17
C LYS A 166 -0.40 -15.32 -0.15
N LEU A 167 -1.47 -14.99 0.56
CA LEU A 167 -1.96 -13.61 0.72
C LEU A 167 -1.43 -12.95 1.99
N ARG A 168 -0.90 -11.73 1.84
CA ARG A 168 -0.49 -10.85 2.94
C ARG A 168 -1.54 -9.75 3.11
N TRP A 169 -2.05 -9.62 4.32
CA TRP A 169 -3.13 -8.66 4.64
C TRP A 169 -3.09 -8.15 6.08
N LYS A 170 -2.49 -8.89 7.02
CA LYS A 170 -2.53 -8.58 8.46
C LYS A 170 -2.00 -7.19 8.83
N ASN A 171 -1.02 -6.70 8.06
CA ASN A 171 -0.48 -5.35 8.22
C ASN A 171 -1.24 -4.31 7.42
N PHE A 172 -2.23 -4.68 6.60
CA PHE A 172 -2.87 -3.80 5.60
C PHE A 172 -4.39 -3.70 5.80
N VAL A 173 -4.81 -3.72 7.06
CA VAL A 173 -6.17 -3.39 7.46
C VAL A 173 -6.19 -1.97 8.00
N TYR A 174 -7.14 -1.19 7.54
CA TYR A 174 -7.30 0.21 7.89
C TYR A 174 -8.75 0.52 8.26
N GLU A 175 -8.94 1.59 9.01
CA GLU A 175 -10.24 2.15 9.34
C GLU A 175 -10.22 3.66 9.07
N ARG A 176 -11.36 4.21 8.66
CA ARG A 176 -11.60 5.65 8.65
C ARG A 176 -13.06 5.97 8.99
N ASP A 177 -13.27 7.08 9.68
CA ASP A 177 -14.60 7.56 10.00
C ASP A 177 -15.24 8.26 8.80
N VAL A 178 -16.55 8.06 8.63
CA VAL A 178 -17.37 8.73 7.62
C VAL A 178 -18.70 9.16 8.25
N ASP A 179 -19.43 10.08 7.63
CA ASP A 179 -20.69 10.59 8.21
C ASP A 179 -21.72 9.49 8.53
N SER A 180 -21.67 8.36 7.81
CA SER A 180 -22.58 7.22 7.97
C SER A 180 -22.04 6.11 8.87
N GLY A 181 -20.94 6.33 9.60
CA GLY A 181 -20.29 5.33 10.45
C GLY A 181 -18.78 5.25 10.17
N ARG A 182 -18.29 4.08 9.78
CA ARG A 182 -16.88 3.86 9.47
C ARG A 182 -16.69 2.96 8.27
N GLU A 183 -15.56 3.11 7.60
CA GLU A 183 -15.11 2.24 6.51
C GLU A 183 -13.95 1.38 7.00
N ILE A 184 -14.09 0.06 6.89
CA ILE A 184 -13.00 -0.91 7.11
C ILE A 184 -12.41 -1.25 5.74
N ILE A 185 -11.13 -0.98 5.56
CA ILE A 185 -10.43 -1.12 4.29
C ILE A 185 -9.41 -2.25 4.45
N VAL A 186 -9.46 -3.25 3.58
CA VAL A 186 -8.59 -4.43 3.64
C VAL A 186 -7.84 -4.55 2.31
N HIS A 187 -6.52 -4.49 2.32
CA HIS A 187 -5.72 -4.84 1.15
C HIS A 187 -5.29 -6.29 1.23
N LEU A 188 -5.57 -7.05 0.17
CA LEU A 188 -5.03 -8.39 -0.05
C LEU A 188 -3.91 -8.27 -1.07
N VAL A 189 -2.69 -8.62 -0.66
CA VAL A 189 -1.50 -8.57 -1.51
C VAL A 189 -0.96 -9.97 -1.71
N GLN A 190 -0.87 -10.42 -2.96
CA GLN A 190 -0.26 -11.70 -3.27
C GLN A 190 1.25 -11.65 -2.94
N THR A 191 1.75 -12.72 -2.34
CA THR A 191 3.19 -12.91 -2.16
C THR A 191 3.80 -13.20 -3.54
N PRO A 192 4.79 -12.41 -3.98
CA PRO A 192 5.49 -12.68 -5.23
C PRO A 192 6.09 -14.09 -5.23
N PRO A 193 6.10 -14.80 -6.37
CA PRO A 193 6.66 -16.14 -6.48
C PRO A 193 8.20 -16.15 -6.45
N THR A 194 8.83 -14.97 -6.55
CA THR A 194 10.28 -14.77 -6.43
C THR A 194 10.58 -13.90 -5.22
N ASP A 195 11.73 -14.14 -4.58
CA ASP A 195 12.13 -13.34 -3.40
C ASP A 195 12.63 -11.94 -3.78
N MET A 196 13.19 -11.81 -4.98
CA MET A 196 13.93 -10.65 -5.45
C MET A 196 13.17 -9.92 -6.56
N ILE A 197 13.23 -8.61 -6.51
CA ILE A 197 12.66 -7.73 -7.53
C ILE A 197 13.54 -7.81 -8.77
N ASP A 198 12.99 -8.38 -9.83
CA ASP A 198 13.65 -8.47 -11.13
C ASP A 198 12.72 -7.99 -12.25
N TYR A 199 13.04 -6.85 -12.88
CA TYR A 199 12.25 -6.30 -13.97
C TYR A 199 12.37 -7.08 -15.28
N GLN A 200 13.27 -8.06 -15.38
CA GLN A 200 13.33 -8.99 -16.51
C GLN A 200 12.37 -10.16 -16.36
N TRP A 201 11.76 -10.35 -15.17
CA TRP A 201 10.78 -11.40 -14.95
C TRP A 201 9.55 -11.20 -15.83
N ALA A 202 9.19 -12.26 -16.55
CA ALA A 202 8.22 -12.23 -17.64
C ALA A 202 6.94 -12.98 -17.33
N ASP A 203 6.98 -13.92 -16.37
CA ASP A 203 5.82 -14.76 -16.09
C ASP A 203 4.79 -13.95 -15.31
N GLU A 204 3.61 -13.78 -15.88
CA GLU A 204 2.48 -13.19 -15.20
C GLU A 204 1.79 -14.28 -14.35
N PRO A 205 1.51 -14.04 -13.07
CA PRO A 205 0.78 -15.01 -12.25
C PRO A 205 -0.65 -15.19 -12.76
N ASP A 206 -1.16 -16.41 -12.64
CA ASP A 206 -2.58 -16.68 -12.82
C ASP A 206 -3.42 -15.90 -11.78
N PRO A 207 -4.63 -15.46 -12.13
CA PRO A 207 -5.55 -14.88 -11.16
C PRO A 207 -5.81 -15.84 -9.99
N ILE A 208 -5.83 -15.30 -8.78
CA ILE A 208 -6.22 -16.04 -7.58
C ILE A 208 -7.74 -16.09 -7.53
N GLU A 209 -8.28 -17.30 -7.45
CA GLU A 209 -9.72 -17.58 -7.34
C GLU A 209 -10.04 -18.20 -5.97
N GLY A 210 -11.34 -18.27 -5.63
CA GLY A 210 -11.78 -18.94 -4.40
C GLY A 210 -11.33 -18.25 -3.10
N VAL A 211 -11.12 -16.94 -3.14
CA VAL A 211 -10.80 -16.14 -1.95
C VAL A 211 -12.10 -15.67 -1.29
N SER A 212 -12.22 -15.89 0.02
CA SER A 212 -13.30 -15.31 0.82
C SER A 212 -12.74 -14.54 2.00
N VAL A 213 -13.43 -13.45 2.35
CA VAL A 213 -13.07 -12.61 3.49
C VAL A 213 -14.24 -12.56 4.45
N SER A 214 -13.95 -12.87 5.70
CA SER A 214 -14.90 -12.81 6.81
C SER A 214 -14.56 -11.63 7.70
N LEU A 215 -15.55 -10.78 7.96
CA LEU A 215 -15.52 -9.67 8.90
C LEU A 215 -16.30 -10.05 10.15
N ASN A 216 -15.66 -10.00 11.31
CA ASN A 216 -16.35 -10.07 12.59
C ASN A 216 -17.21 -8.81 12.76
N ALA A 217 -18.52 -8.99 12.61
CA ALA A 217 -19.54 -7.96 12.62
C ALA A 217 -20.29 -7.89 13.98
N ALA A 218 -19.73 -8.46 15.04
CA ALA A 218 -20.34 -8.38 16.36
C ALA A 218 -20.54 -6.91 16.79
N GLY A 219 -21.81 -6.50 16.91
CA GLY A 219 -22.19 -5.12 17.24
C GLY A 219 -22.06 -4.12 16.07
N LEU A 220 -21.90 -4.59 14.84
CA LEU A 220 -21.81 -3.77 13.64
C LEU A 220 -22.98 -4.08 12.69
N ASP A 221 -23.52 -3.05 12.05
CA ASP A 221 -24.38 -3.17 10.87
C ASP A 221 -23.51 -2.96 9.62
N VAL A 222 -23.50 -3.92 8.70
CA VAL A 222 -22.69 -3.86 7.48
C VAL A 222 -23.59 -3.52 6.29
N SER A 223 -23.56 -2.26 5.89
CA SER A 223 -24.45 -1.71 4.86
C SER A 223 -24.03 -2.05 3.42
N SER A 224 -22.73 -2.20 3.17
CA SER A 224 -22.20 -2.54 1.84
C SER A 224 -20.77 -3.01 1.91
N ALA A 225 -20.35 -3.76 0.89
CA ALA A 225 -18.98 -4.17 0.67
C ALA A 225 -18.65 -4.05 -0.82
N ILE A 226 -17.46 -3.54 -1.14
CA ILE A 226 -16.96 -3.44 -2.52
C ILE A 226 -15.56 -4.04 -2.61
N ALA A 227 -15.23 -4.63 -3.76
CA ALA A 227 -13.87 -4.99 -4.14
C ALA A 227 -13.39 -4.07 -5.27
N CYS A 228 -12.16 -3.58 -5.14
CA CYS A 228 -11.51 -2.71 -6.10
C CYS A 228 -10.14 -3.28 -6.44
N ARG A 229 -9.80 -3.37 -7.73
CA ARG A 229 -8.44 -3.72 -8.16
C ARG A 229 -7.95 -2.93 -9.38
N PRO A 230 -6.64 -2.79 -9.56
CA PRO A 230 -6.08 -2.39 -10.85
C PRO A 230 -6.51 -3.35 -11.96
N TYR A 231 -6.52 -2.86 -13.20
CA TYR A 231 -6.77 -3.70 -14.37
C TYR A 231 -5.55 -4.56 -14.70
N HIS A 232 -5.80 -5.72 -15.30
CA HIS A 232 -4.79 -6.65 -15.80
C HIS A 232 -4.35 -6.30 -17.23
N PHE A 233 -3.23 -6.85 -17.71
CA PHE A 233 -2.64 -6.43 -18.98
C PHE A 233 -3.59 -6.56 -20.16
N GLU A 234 -4.40 -7.64 -20.17
CA GLU A 234 -5.34 -7.95 -21.25
C GLU A 234 -6.70 -7.25 -21.13
N GLU A 235 -6.94 -6.55 -20.03
CA GLU A 235 -8.20 -5.88 -19.74
C GLU A 235 -8.25 -4.45 -20.33
N PRO A 236 -9.45 -3.87 -20.50
CA PRO A 236 -9.59 -2.44 -20.74
C PRO A 236 -8.82 -1.64 -19.67
N GLN A 237 -8.16 -0.55 -20.09
CA GLN A 237 -7.31 0.28 -19.22
C GLN A 237 -8.15 1.18 -18.29
N GLN A 238 -8.93 0.55 -17.42
CA GLN A 238 -9.78 1.17 -16.43
C GLN A 238 -9.83 0.28 -15.18
N VAL A 239 -9.73 0.91 -14.00
CA VAL A 239 -9.85 0.22 -12.71
C VAL A 239 -11.14 -0.59 -12.62
N VAL A 240 -11.08 -1.70 -11.91
CA VAL A 240 -12.22 -2.62 -11.72
C VAL A 240 -12.82 -2.39 -10.33
N GLN A 241 -14.14 -2.26 -10.27
CA GLN A 241 -14.93 -2.21 -9.04
C GLN A 241 -16.08 -3.19 -9.14
N THR A 242 -16.31 -3.95 -8.08
CA THR A 242 -17.41 -4.90 -7.99
C THR A 242 -18.09 -4.74 -6.64
N ASP A 243 -19.41 -4.60 -6.65
CA ASP A 243 -20.22 -4.69 -5.42
C ASP A 243 -20.25 -6.15 -4.97
N LEU A 244 -19.99 -6.39 -3.68
CA LEU A 244 -19.91 -7.73 -3.11
C LEU A 244 -21.23 -8.10 -2.47
N GLU A 245 -21.68 -9.32 -2.73
CA GLU A 245 -22.77 -9.92 -1.98
C GLU A 245 -22.30 -10.22 -0.55
N ILE A 246 -23.09 -9.75 0.42
CA ILE A 246 -22.84 -9.91 1.84
C ILE A 246 -23.64 -11.10 2.35
N GLU A 247 -22.94 -12.11 2.85
CA GLU A 247 -23.54 -13.25 3.53
C GLU A 247 -23.36 -13.06 5.04
N LEU A 248 -24.45 -12.83 5.77
CA LEU A 248 -24.44 -12.76 7.23
C LEU A 248 -24.64 -14.16 7.82
N VAL A 249 -23.64 -14.66 8.54
CA VAL A 249 -23.70 -15.91 9.30
C VAL A 249 -23.42 -15.59 10.76
N GLU A 250 -24.47 -15.63 11.58
CA GLU A 250 -24.42 -15.21 12.99
C GLU A 250 -23.89 -13.77 13.15
N ASN A 251 -22.68 -13.60 13.70
CA ASN A 251 -22.01 -12.32 13.89
C ASN A 251 -20.86 -12.10 12.90
N THR A 252 -20.85 -12.84 11.79
CA THR A 252 -19.78 -12.77 10.79
C THR A 252 -20.38 -12.43 9.43
N VAL A 253 -19.85 -11.38 8.81
CA VAL A 253 -20.13 -11.05 7.41
C VAL A 253 -19.07 -11.70 6.54
N LYS A 254 -19.49 -12.58 5.63
CA LYS A 254 -18.63 -13.21 4.64
C LYS A 254 -18.88 -12.61 3.26
N VAL A 255 -17.81 -12.38 2.51
CA VAL A 255 -17.85 -11.95 1.10
C VAL A 255 -16.92 -12.80 0.26
N HIS A 256 -17.29 -13.03 -1.00
CA HIS A 256 -16.45 -13.69 -1.99
C HIS A 256 -15.71 -12.65 -2.83
N VAL A 257 -14.39 -12.77 -2.89
CA VAL A 257 -13.53 -11.80 -3.56
C VAL A 257 -13.40 -12.17 -5.05
N PRO A 258 -13.70 -11.27 -5.99
CA PRO A 258 -13.50 -11.52 -7.41
C PRO A 258 -12.03 -11.81 -7.73
N PRO A 259 -11.74 -12.58 -8.81
CA PRO A 259 -10.37 -12.94 -9.15
C PRO A 259 -9.45 -11.73 -9.33
N PHE A 260 -8.23 -11.84 -8.79
CA PHE A 260 -7.19 -10.82 -8.87
C PHE A 260 -5.80 -11.46 -8.93
N ARG A 261 -4.83 -10.81 -9.59
CA ARG A 261 -3.45 -11.29 -9.66
C ARG A 261 -2.62 -10.77 -8.47
N TYR A 262 -2.35 -9.47 -8.44
CA TYR A 262 -1.36 -8.90 -7.53
C TYR A 262 -1.95 -8.31 -6.24
N HIS A 263 -3.06 -7.59 -6.38
CA HIS A 263 -3.65 -6.77 -5.33
C HIS A 263 -5.14 -6.58 -5.57
N THR A 264 -5.90 -6.66 -4.48
CA THR A 264 -7.28 -6.16 -4.41
C THR A 264 -7.48 -5.44 -3.08
N MET A 265 -8.35 -4.45 -3.07
CA MET A 265 -8.75 -3.69 -1.90
C MET A 265 -10.25 -3.89 -1.67
N LEU A 266 -10.61 -4.32 -0.48
CA LEU A 266 -11.98 -4.42 -0.03
C LEU A 266 -12.32 -3.21 0.83
N VAL A 267 -13.55 -2.70 0.71
CA VAL A 267 -14.07 -1.66 1.60
C VAL A 267 -15.42 -2.11 2.12
N PHE A 268 -15.53 -2.28 3.43
CA PHE A 268 -16.78 -2.54 4.13
C PHE A 268 -17.26 -1.23 4.76
N ARG A 269 -18.52 -0.85 4.52
CA ARG A 269 -19.16 0.26 5.22
C ARG A 269 -19.97 -0.27 6.39
N VAL A 270 -19.59 0.14 7.58
CA VAL A 270 -20.22 -0.35 8.81
C VAL A 270 -20.69 0.80 9.70
N ALA A 271 -21.77 0.57 10.42
CA ALA A 271 -22.26 1.44 11.50
C ALA A 271 -22.29 0.63 12.80
N ASP A 272 -22.26 1.32 13.95
CA ASP A 272 -22.45 0.65 15.23
C ASP A 272 -23.95 0.29 15.39
N ASN A 273 -24.24 -0.91 15.86
CA ASN A 273 -25.62 -1.31 16.19
C ASN A 273 -26.06 -0.56 17.46
N GLU A 274 -27.18 0.18 17.38
CA GLU A 274 -27.86 0.77 18.54
C GLU A 274 -28.38 -0.28 19.53
#